data_AF-A0A9W7G871-F1
#
_entry.id   AF-A0A9W7G871-F1
#
_cell.length_a   1.000
_cell.length_b   1.000
_cell.length_c   1.000
_cell.angle_alpha   90.00
_cell.angle_beta   90.00
_cell.angle_gamma   90.00
#
_symmetry.space_group_name_H-M   'P 1'
#
loop_
_entity.id
_entity.type
_entity.pdbx_description
1 polymer ?
#
loop_
_entity_poly.entity_id
_entity_poly.type
_entity_poly.pdbx_seq_one_letter_code
_entity_poly.pdbx_strand_id
1 'polypeptide(L)'
;NEITKVHVKSNEVTKVRYKMPLTLNLEFSQRGLFFGRGAYYKNKYGGGRGRGGGGRGGCSRGGGGRGVSYNSSNNPPAPPSGGGTADLLIASLQNMEGAPYPRYHSIETSTGWTYPNKSGGPPLMTVYITRTQSDPYARPTRVKIVVPGDTAMYDRSCVGTTRLRTALGGLIARRMHSLEWCKQVEDQGGLRDQLSSLGLVAFVRNGSVLPRASGADDRPMEGGTPFSSPPEMEVALEMRNAGVTVKGMGIREGVTLIVGGGFHGKSTLLQALQDGVYDKVVGDGREGVVTRGDAVKVKAEDGRKVAGVDIERFIKGLPGGRSTRNFSTLDASGSTSQAASISESLECGSRTLLFDEDTCATNFMIRDGKMAALVDAEPIRPFVSRVRGMGEKGISSVLVIGGSGDYLNVADAVIGMKVREGREGRGGSQRRS
;
A
#
# COMPACT_ATOMS: atom_id res chain seq x y z
N ASN A 1 -47.98 -3.16 12.44
CA ASN A 1 -48.79 -1.96 12.68
C ASN A 1 -48.84 -1.13 11.43
N GLU A 2 -50.07 -0.86 11.01
CA GLU A 2 -50.51 -0.32 9.72
C GLU A 2 -49.75 0.92 9.25
N ILE A 3 -49.56 1.03 7.94
CA ILE A 3 -49.32 2.33 7.30
C ILE A 3 -50.45 2.60 6.32
N THR A 4 -51.22 3.61 6.68
CA THR A 4 -52.33 4.25 6.01
C THR A 4 -51.85 5.02 4.77
N LYS A 5 -52.69 5.00 3.72
CA LYS A 5 -52.50 5.70 2.43
C LYS A 5 -52.17 7.19 2.60
N VAL A 6 -51.29 7.70 1.73
CA VAL A 6 -51.25 9.12 1.33
C VAL A 6 -51.43 9.21 -0.18
N HIS A 7 -52.47 9.92 -0.62
CA HIS A 7 -52.67 10.33 -2.02
C HIS A 7 -52.12 11.74 -2.19
N VAL A 8 -51.30 11.95 -3.23
CA VAL A 8 -51.02 13.28 -3.76
C VAL A 8 -51.28 13.25 -5.26
N LYS A 9 -52.21 14.10 -5.71
CA LYS A 9 -52.57 14.34 -7.11
C LYS A 9 -51.46 15.12 -7.81
N SER A 10 -51.13 14.64 -9.01
CA SER A 10 -50.47 15.28 -10.16
C SER A 10 -50.09 16.77 -10.06
N ASN A 11 -48.81 17.04 -10.31
CA ASN A 11 -48.39 18.00 -11.33
C ASN A 11 -46.99 17.61 -11.85
N GLU A 12 -46.90 17.42 -13.16
CA GLU A 12 -45.73 16.91 -13.88
C GLU A 12 -44.54 17.87 -13.83
N VAL A 13 -43.34 17.30 -13.63
CA VAL A 13 -42.16 17.68 -14.43
C VAL A 13 -41.53 16.41 -14.97
N THR A 14 -41.45 16.37 -16.29
CA THR A 14 -40.83 15.42 -17.21
C THR A 14 -39.62 14.66 -16.66
N LYS A 15 -39.72 13.33 -16.65
CA LYS A 15 -38.62 12.40 -16.37
C LYS A 15 -37.59 12.49 -17.50
N VAL A 16 -36.60 13.37 -17.37
CA VAL A 16 -35.46 13.39 -18.29
C VAL A 16 -34.57 12.18 -17.96
N ARG A 17 -34.63 11.15 -18.82
CA ARG A 17 -33.75 9.98 -18.73
C ARG A 17 -32.39 10.34 -19.30
N TYR A 18 -31.39 10.49 -18.44
CA TYR A 18 -30.00 10.38 -18.86
C TYR A 18 -29.39 9.09 -18.30
N LYS A 19 -28.94 8.23 -19.21
CA LYS A 19 -28.19 7.01 -18.93
C LYS A 19 -26.70 7.39 -18.81
N MET A 20 -26.11 7.23 -17.63
CA MET A 20 -24.67 7.03 -17.54
C MET A 20 -24.38 5.76 -16.76
N PRO A 21 -23.76 4.74 -17.38
CA PRO A 21 -23.33 3.54 -16.69
C PRO A 21 -22.08 3.82 -15.83
N LEU A 22 -22.05 3.26 -14.62
CA LEU A 22 -20.84 3.25 -13.79
C LEU A 22 -19.90 2.14 -14.30
N THR A 23 -18.69 2.51 -14.67
CA THR A 23 -17.65 1.59 -15.17
C THR A 23 -16.72 1.22 -14.03
N LEU A 24 -16.66 -0.07 -13.68
CA LEU A 24 -15.68 -0.62 -12.74
C LEU A 24 -14.70 -1.53 -13.50
N ASN A 25 -13.42 -1.17 -13.50
CA ASN A 25 -12.34 -2.01 -14.03
C ASN A 25 -11.81 -2.87 -12.88
N LEU A 26 -11.97 -4.19 -12.95
CA LEU A 26 -11.48 -5.11 -11.92
C LEU A 26 -10.32 -5.94 -12.47
N GLU A 27 -9.18 -5.92 -11.78
CA GLU A 27 -8.05 -6.84 -12.02
C GLU A 27 -8.05 -7.91 -10.94
N PHE A 28 -8.27 -9.17 -11.33
CA PHE A 28 -8.16 -10.30 -10.41
C PHE A 28 -6.76 -10.89 -10.51
N SER A 29 -5.95 -10.74 -9.45
CA SER A 29 -4.65 -11.38 -9.31
C SER A 29 -4.76 -12.48 -8.26
N GLN A 30 -4.78 -13.75 -8.66
CA GLN A 30 -4.57 -14.86 -7.72
C GLN A 30 -3.09 -14.93 -7.35
N ARG A 31 -2.73 -14.52 -6.13
CA ARG A 31 -1.49 -14.95 -5.48
C ARG A 31 -1.82 -16.10 -4.54
N GLY A 32 -1.55 -17.32 -4.99
CA GLY A 32 -1.71 -18.54 -4.21
C GLY A 32 -0.70 -19.60 -4.65
N LEU A 33 0.20 -19.94 -3.73
CA LEU A 33 1.14 -21.07 -3.66
C LEU A 33 0.95 -22.20 -4.69
N PHE A 34 1.88 -22.37 -5.63
CA PHE A 34 2.18 -23.70 -6.21
C PHE A 34 3.67 -23.82 -6.56
N PHE A 35 4.39 -24.54 -5.69
CA PHE A 35 5.68 -25.18 -5.95
C PHE A 35 5.52 -26.26 -7.03
N GLY A 36 6.55 -26.46 -7.86
CA GLY A 36 6.61 -27.58 -8.83
C GLY A 36 6.41 -27.21 -10.30
N ARG A 37 6.83 -26.02 -10.74
CA ARG A 37 6.73 -25.59 -12.15
C ARG A 37 7.90 -26.12 -12.97
N GLY A 38 7.71 -27.23 -13.67
CA GLY A 38 8.61 -27.58 -14.78
C GLY A 38 8.59 -29.04 -15.23
N ALA A 39 8.25 -29.99 -14.35
CA ALA A 39 8.38 -31.41 -14.68
C ALA A 39 7.32 -31.91 -15.68
N TYR A 40 6.08 -31.43 -15.58
CA TYR A 40 4.98 -31.92 -16.42
C TYR A 40 5.11 -31.49 -17.90
N TYR A 41 5.61 -30.28 -18.19
CA TYR A 41 5.71 -29.76 -19.56
C TYR A 41 6.99 -30.18 -20.29
N LYS A 42 8.09 -30.44 -19.56
CA LYS A 42 9.34 -30.96 -20.16
C LYS A 42 9.14 -32.35 -20.76
N ASN A 43 8.31 -33.19 -20.14
CA ASN A 43 8.04 -34.54 -20.63
C ASN A 43 7.04 -34.62 -21.79
N LYS A 44 6.22 -33.58 -22.03
CA LYS A 44 5.20 -33.59 -23.11
C LYS A 44 5.62 -32.80 -24.35
N TYR A 45 6.53 -31.83 -24.22
CA TYR A 45 6.92 -30.93 -25.33
C TYR A 45 8.44 -30.68 -25.44
N GLY A 46 9.27 -31.38 -24.65
CA GLY A 46 10.73 -31.16 -24.57
C GLY A 46 11.56 -31.77 -25.70
N GLY A 47 11.08 -31.73 -26.95
CA GLY A 47 11.84 -32.17 -28.12
C GLY A 47 12.09 -31.02 -29.09
N GLY A 48 13.20 -30.28 -28.94
CA GLY A 48 13.52 -29.20 -29.88
C GLY A 48 14.75 -28.36 -29.54
N ARG A 49 15.91 -28.87 -29.97
CA ARG A 49 17.25 -28.27 -30.13
C ARG A 49 17.39 -26.76 -29.83
N GLY A 50 18.30 -26.45 -28.90
CA GLY A 50 18.78 -25.10 -28.61
C GLY A 50 19.56 -24.46 -29.76
N ARG A 51 19.65 -23.12 -29.72
CA ARG A 51 20.62 -22.35 -30.51
C ARG A 51 21.25 -21.27 -29.65
N GLY A 52 22.56 -21.42 -29.45
CA GLY A 52 23.47 -20.37 -28.98
C GLY A 52 23.89 -19.43 -30.12
N GLY A 53 24.63 -18.39 -29.73
CA GLY A 53 24.85 -17.17 -30.49
C GLY A 53 25.79 -17.25 -31.71
N GLY A 54 25.75 -16.16 -32.49
CA GLY A 54 26.92 -15.52 -33.10
C GLY A 54 27.15 -15.73 -34.61
N GLY A 55 27.43 -14.64 -35.33
CA GLY A 55 28.24 -14.67 -36.57
C GLY A 55 27.68 -13.93 -37.79
N ARG A 56 28.48 -12.99 -38.33
CA ARG A 56 28.25 -12.16 -39.53
C ARG A 56 28.24 -12.96 -40.85
N GLY A 57 27.54 -12.44 -41.87
CA GLY A 57 27.94 -12.61 -43.29
C GLY A 57 26.80 -12.76 -44.31
N GLY A 58 26.85 -11.93 -45.36
CA GLY A 58 26.67 -12.37 -46.76
C GLY A 58 25.27 -12.55 -47.35
N CYS A 59 24.93 -11.63 -48.27
CA CYS A 59 24.34 -11.82 -49.61
C CYS A 59 23.03 -12.63 -49.85
N SER A 60 22.20 -11.97 -50.68
CA SER A 60 21.42 -12.50 -51.81
C SER A 60 19.93 -12.82 -51.62
N ARG A 61 19.17 -12.19 -52.53
CA ARG A 61 17.76 -12.37 -52.87
C ARG A 61 17.46 -13.81 -53.28
N GLY A 62 16.26 -14.26 -52.90
CA GLY A 62 15.55 -15.38 -53.53
C GLY A 62 15.22 -16.51 -52.56
N GLY A 63 13.92 -16.79 -52.38
CA GLY A 63 13.47 -18.02 -51.72
C GLY A 63 12.17 -17.85 -50.95
N GLY A 64 11.06 -18.34 -51.51
CA GLY A 64 9.74 -18.32 -50.91
C GLY A 64 9.69 -19.01 -49.55
N GLY A 65 9.25 -18.27 -48.53
CA GLY A 65 8.91 -18.79 -47.21
C GLY A 65 7.44 -19.18 -47.15
N ARG A 66 7.19 -20.48 -47.05
CA ARG A 66 5.85 -21.08 -46.86
C ARG A 66 5.21 -20.50 -45.60
N GLY A 67 4.13 -19.74 -45.77
CA GLY A 67 3.21 -19.44 -44.68
C GLY A 67 2.63 -20.76 -44.15
N VAL A 68 2.75 -20.98 -42.84
CA VAL A 68 2.01 -22.05 -42.16
C VAL A 68 0.53 -21.71 -42.28
N SER A 69 -0.11 -22.28 -43.30
CA SER A 69 -1.55 -22.19 -43.48
C SER A 69 -2.19 -23.09 -42.44
N TYR A 70 -2.74 -22.49 -41.38
CA TYR A 70 -3.64 -23.19 -40.49
C TYR A 70 -4.90 -23.55 -41.28
N ASN A 71 -5.21 -24.84 -41.35
CA ASN A 71 -6.36 -25.35 -42.07
C ASN A 71 -7.64 -24.78 -41.42
N SER A 72 -8.27 -23.81 -42.07
CA SER A 72 -9.44 -23.05 -41.56
C SER A 72 -10.72 -23.88 -41.49
N SER A 73 -10.71 -25.13 -41.94
CA SER A 73 -11.92 -25.94 -42.19
C SER A 73 -12.44 -26.71 -40.97
N ASN A 74 -11.65 -26.87 -39.89
CA ASN A 74 -12.05 -27.64 -38.69
C ASN A 74 -12.13 -26.80 -37.41
N ASN A 75 -12.04 -25.48 -37.51
CA ASN A 75 -12.25 -24.64 -36.33
C ASN A 75 -13.76 -24.44 -36.10
N PRO A 76 -14.27 -24.72 -34.89
CA PRO A 76 -15.64 -24.35 -34.56
C PRO A 76 -15.87 -22.84 -34.80
N PRO A 77 -17.10 -22.42 -35.14
CA PRO A 77 -17.37 -21.05 -35.56
C PRO A 77 -16.85 -20.01 -34.55
N ALA A 78 -16.26 -18.93 -35.05
CA ALA A 78 -15.80 -17.83 -34.22
C ALA A 78 -16.99 -17.18 -33.49
N PRO A 79 -16.83 -16.74 -32.23
CA PRO A 79 -17.86 -15.97 -31.56
C PRO A 79 -18.24 -14.74 -32.39
N PRO A 80 -19.50 -14.26 -32.32
CA PRO A 80 -19.94 -13.09 -33.06
C PRO A 80 -19.03 -11.89 -32.73
N SER A 81 -18.49 -11.27 -33.77
CA SER A 81 -17.59 -10.13 -33.70
C SER A 81 -18.37 -8.88 -33.28
N GLY A 82 -18.70 -8.79 -32.00
CA GLY A 82 -19.51 -7.68 -31.48
C GLY A 82 -20.21 -7.96 -30.15
N GLY A 83 -19.77 -8.94 -29.35
CA GLY A 83 -20.42 -9.26 -28.08
C GLY A 83 -21.78 -9.93 -28.27
N GLY A 84 -22.53 -10.11 -27.18
CA GLY A 84 -23.78 -10.87 -27.22
C GLY A 84 -24.41 -11.07 -25.85
N THR A 85 -25.30 -12.05 -25.74
CA THR A 85 -25.86 -12.48 -24.45
C THR A 85 -24.88 -13.38 -23.71
N ALA A 86 -25.05 -13.50 -22.39
CA ALA A 86 -24.27 -14.41 -21.55
C ALA A 86 -24.32 -15.86 -22.04
N ASP A 87 -25.47 -16.30 -22.57
CA ASP A 87 -25.64 -17.65 -23.11
C ASP A 87 -24.75 -17.89 -24.34
N LEU A 88 -24.58 -16.88 -25.20
CA LEU A 88 -23.67 -16.94 -26.34
C LEU A 88 -22.20 -16.96 -25.91
N LEU A 89 -21.84 -16.26 -24.83
CA LEU A 89 -20.50 -16.34 -24.24
C LEU A 89 -20.21 -17.75 -23.74
N ILE A 90 -21.16 -18.36 -23.02
CA ILE A 90 -21.02 -19.73 -22.49
C ILE A 90 -20.86 -20.73 -23.63
N ALA A 91 -21.72 -20.66 -24.65
CA ALA A 91 -21.63 -21.51 -25.83
C ALA A 91 -20.29 -21.32 -26.58
N SER A 92 -19.82 -20.07 -26.69
CA SER A 92 -18.53 -19.77 -27.32
C SER A 92 -17.35 -20.34 -26.53
N LEU A 93 -17.39 -20.28 -25.20
CA LEU A 93 -16.36 -20.87 -24.32
C LEU A 93 -16.37 -22.40 -24.39
N GLN A 94 -17.54 -23.03 -24.40
CA GLN A 94 -17.68 -24.48 -24.58
C GLN A 94 -17.11 -24.93 -25.93
N ASN A 95 -17.33 -24.16 -27.00
CA ASN A 95 -16.76 -24.44 -28.31
C ASN A 95 -15.24 -24.20 -28.41
N MET A 96 -14.61 -23.57 -27.41
CA MET A 96 -13.16 -23.37 -27.34
C MET A 96 -12.44 -24.47 -26.56
N GLU A 97 -13.18 -25.46 -26.04
CA GLU A 97 -12.60 -26.58 -25.32
C GLU A 97 -11.60 -27.36 -26.21
N GLY A 98 -10.40 -27.58 -25.69
CA GLY A 98 -9.31 -28.25 -26.41
C GLY A 98 -8.59 -27.39 -27.47
N ALA A 99 -9.00 -26.13 -27.69
CA ALA A 99 -8.37 -25.27 -28.68
C ALA A 99 -7.06 -24.61 -28.19
N PRO A 100 -6.20 -24.12 -29.10
CA PRO A 100 -5.00 -23.37 -28.74
C PRO A 100 -5.32 -22.12 -27.93
N TYR A 101 -4.51 -21.85 -26.91
CA TYR A 101 -4.72 -20.76 -25.96
C TYR A 101 -4.94 -19.36 -26.57
N PRO A 102 -4.26 -18.95 -27.67
CA PRO A 102 -4.51 -17.65 -28.30
C PRO A 102 -5.95 -17.44 -28.78
N ARG A 103 -6.76 -18.51 -28.86
CA ARG A 103 -8.18 -18.42 -29.23
C ARG A 103 -9.00 -17.60 -28.24
N TYR A 104 -8.57 -17.47 -26.99
CA TYR A 104 -9.23 -16.60 -26.01
C TYR A 104 -9.22 -15.11 -26.43
N HIS A 105 -8.35 -14.66 -27.33
CA HIS A 105 -8.47 -13.28 -27.85
C HIS A 105 -9.77 -13.04 -28.62
N SER A 106 -10.44 -14.08 -29.11
CA SER A 106 -11.71 -13.94 -29.83
C SER A 106 -12.91 -13.59 -28.95
N ILE A 107 -12.82 -13.78 -27.62
CA ILE A 107 -13.89 -13.36 -26.68
C ILE A 107 -13.67 -11.93 -26.16
N GLU A 108 -12.59 -11.26 -26.57
CA GLU A 108 -12.40 -9.83 -26.32
C GLU A 108 -13.41 -9.03 -27.14
N THR A 109 -14.22 -8.21 -26.47
CA THR A 109 -15.31 -7.48 -27.13
C THR A 109 -15.39 -6.03 -26.65
N SER A 110 -15.62 -5.12 -27.59
CA SER A 110 -15.81 -3.68 -27.31
C SER A 110 -17.20 -3.34 -26.78
N THR A 111 -18.19 -4.16 -27.11
CA THR A 111 -19.61 -4.02 -26.77
C THR A 111 -20.02 -4.78 -25.50
N GLY A 112 -19.24 -5.80 -25.12
CA GLY A 112 -19.44 -6.60 -23.91
C GLY A 112 -20.49 -7.71 -24.03
N TRP A 113 -20.54 -8.56 -23.00
CA TRP A 113 -21.44 -9.70 -22.87
C TRP A 113 -22.54 -9.39 -21.86
N THR A 114 -23.79 -9.35 -22.31
CA THR A 114 -24.94 -8.89 -21.54
C THR A 114 -25.64 -10.03 -20.82
N TYR A 115 -25.87 -9.85 -19.51
CA TYR A 115 -26.68 -10.78 -18.71
C TYR A 115 -28.13 -10.27 -18.69
N PRO A 116 -29.08 -10.98 -19.33
CA PRO A 116 -30.46 -10.52 -19.45
C PRO A 116 -31.17 -10.54 -18.09
N ASN A 117 -32.06 -9.58 -17.88
CA ASN A 117 -32.93 -9.54 -16.71
C ASN A 117 -34.21 -10.36 -16.99
N LYS A 118 -34.46 -11.41 -16.20
CA LYS A 118 -35.62 -12.30 -16.35
C LYS A 118 -36.97 -11.60 -16.16
N SER A 119 -36.98 -10.41 -15.55
CA SER A 119 -38.20 -9.64 -15.25
C SER A 119 -38.54 -8.56 -16.29
N GLY A 120 -37.88 -8.54 -17.46
CA GLY A 120 -38.26 -7.65 -18.58
C GLY A 120 -37.74 -6.21 -18.51
N GLY A 121 -36.57 -5.98 -17.89
CA GLY A 121 -35.93 -4.67 -17.74
C GLY A 121 -34.57 -4.55 -18.45
N PRO A 122 -33.79 -3.46 -18.19
CA PRO A 122 -32.40 -3.37 -18.65
C PRO A 122 -31.57 -4.57 -18.15
N PRO A 123 -30.48 -4.94 -18.85
CA PRO A 123 -29.66 -6.10 -18.49
C PRO A 123 -29.16 -5.98 -17.04
N LEU A 124 -29.06 -7.11 -16.34
CA LEU A 124 -28.59 -7.16 -14.96
C LEU A 124 -27.16 -6.62 -14.84
N MET A 125 -26.28 -7.06 -15.74
CA MET A 125 -24.91 -6.58 -15.86
C MET A 125 -24.39 -6.81 -17.28
N THR A 126 -23.31 -6.10 -17.63
CA THR A 126 -22.55 -6.33 -18.86
C THR A 126 -21.09 -6.57 -18.50
N VAL A 127 -20.54 -7.69 -18.98
CA VAL A 127 -19.17 -8.13 -18.72
C VAL A 127 -18.32 -7.88 -19.96
N TYR A 128 -17.30 -7.06 -19.82
CA TYR A 128 -16.34 -6.73 -20.86
C TYR A 128 -15.05 -7.49 -20.57
N ILE A 129 -14.70 -8.41 -21.46
CA ILE A 129 -13.39 -9.04 -21.45
C ILE A 129 -12.45 -8.10 -22.21
N THR A 130 -11.71 -7.29 -21.48
CA THR A 130 -10.94 -6.17 -22.05
C THR A 130 -9.57 -6.57 -22.57
N ARG A 131 -8.99 -7.62 -21.98
CA ARG A 131 -7.72 -8.19 -22.39
C ARG A 131 -7.62 -9.61 -21.87
N THR A 132 -7.54 -10.59 -22.75
CA THR A 132 -7.25 -11.96 -22.36
C THR A 132 -5.76 -12.17 -22.16
N GLN A 133 -5.43 -12.99 -21.17
CA GLN A 133 -4.08 -13.49 -20.94
C GLN A 133 -3.53 -14.17 -22.21
N SER A 134 -2.27 -13.88 -22.55
CA SER A 134 -1.60 -14.43 -23.75
C SER A 134 -1.24 -15.90 -23.60
N ASP A 135 -1.02 -16.33 -22.35
CA ASP A 135 -0.70 -17.70 -21.96
C ASP A 135 -1.15 -17.95 -20.51
N PRO A 136 -1.23 -19.22 -20.06
CA PRO A 136 -1.68 -19.55 -18.70
C PRO A 136 -0.85 -18.98 -17.55
N TYR A 137 0.37 -18.50 -17.81
CA TYR A 137 1.28 -17.95 -16.80
C TYR A 137 1.42 -16.42 -16.89
N ALA A 138 0.80 -15.79 -17.89
CA ALA A 138 0.74 -14.35 -18.00
C ALA A 138 -0.13 -13.74 -16.90
N ARG A 139 -0.13 -12.40 -16.84
CA ARG A 139 -1.07 -11.69 -15.97
C ARG A 139 -2.51 -12.12 -16.32
N PRO A 140 -3.38 -12.37 -15.32
CA PRO A 140 -4.73 -12.85 -15.57
C PRO A 140 -5.54 -11.92 -16.47
N THR A 141 -6.52 -12.50 -17.14
CA THR A 141 -7.49 -11.78 -17.98
C THR A 141 -8.14 -10.63 -17.23
N ARG A 142 -8.17 -9.45 -17.85
CA ARG A 142 -8.80 -8.24 -17.29
C ARG A 142 -10.27 -8.18 -17.68
N VAL A 143 -11.13 -8.09 -16.67
CA VAL A 143 -12.58 -8.06 -16.86
C VAL A 143 -13.13 -6.78 -16.26
N LYS A 144 -13.90 -6.04 -17.06
CA LYS A 144 -14.68 -4.88 -16.60
C LYS A 144 -16.14 -5.30 -16.49
N ILE A 145 -16.76 -5.02 -15.35
CA ILE A 145 -18.18 -5.31 -15.13
C ILE A 145 -18.91 -3.98 -15.02
N VAL A 146 -19.98 -3.83 -15.80
CA VAL A 146 -20.85 -2.66 -15.80
C VAL A 146 -22.23 -3.08 -15.34
N VAL A 147 -22.69 -2.49 -14.25
CA VAL A 147 -24.03 -2.70 -13.71
C VAL A 147 -24.83 -1.43 -13.93
N PRO A 148 -26.01 -1.48 -14.58
CA PRO A 148 -26.86 -0.30 -14.73
C PRO A 148 -27.28 0.29 -13.37
N GLY A 149 -27.36 1.62 -13.28
CA GLY A 149 -27.69 2.31 -12.04
C GLY A 149 -29.02 1.89 -11.41
N ASP A 150 -30.03 1.58 -12.25
CA ASP A 150 -31.34 1.09 -11.79
C ASP A 150 -31.21 -0.26 -11.04
N THR A 151 -30.31 -1.13 -11.50
CA THR A 151 -30.03 -2.43 -10.86
C THR A 151 -29.12 -2.29 -9.64
N ALA A 152 -28.20 -1.33 -9.67
CA ALA A 152 -27.23 -1.13 -8.59
C ALA A 152 -27.81 -0.41 -7.36
N MET A 153 -29.04 0.11 -7.45
CA MET A 153 -29.85 0.63 -6.33
C MET A 153 -29.16 1.69 -5.44
N TYR A 154 -28.23 2.48 -5.98
CA TYR A 154 -27.68 3.65 -5.28
C TYR A 154 -28.34 4.95 -5.77
N ASP A 155 -28.51 5.90 -4.86
CA ASP A 155 -29.05 7.23 -5.18
C ASP A 155 -28.09 8.01 -6.09
N ARG A 156 -28.64 8.78 -7.03
CA ARG A 156 -27.86 9.60 -7.98
C ARG A 156 -27.07 10.72 -7.29
N SER A 157 -27.52 11.15 -6.11
CA SER A 157 -26.78 12.09 -5.26
C SER A 157 -25.37 11.59 -4.93
N CYS A 158 -25.16 10.27 -4.84
CA CYS A 158 -23.88 9.62 -4.53
C CYS A 158 -22.83 9.70 -5.65
N VAL A 159 -23.17 10.21 -6.83
CA VAL A 159 -22.23 10.39 -7.96
C VAL A 159 -22.08 11.84 -8.41
N GLY A 160 -22.71 12.79 -7.70
CA GLY A 160 -22.76 14.20 -8.10
C GLY A 160 -21.42 14.94 -8.03
N THR A 161 -20.49 14.51 -7.18
CA THR A 161 -19.15 15.13 -7.04
C THR A 161 -18.04 14.10 -7.18
N THR A 162 -16.82 14.55 -7.52
CA THR A 162 -15.65 13.65 -7.60
C THR A 162 -15.36 12.95 -6.28
N ARG A 163 -15.54 13.62 -5.13
CA ARG A 163 -15.38 13.02 -3.80
C ARG A 163 -16.39 11.90 -3.56
N LEU A 164 -17.67 12.13 -3.87
CA LEU A 164 -18.74 11.13 -3.68
C LEU A 164 -18.57 9.94 -4.63
N ARG A 165 -18.15 10.18 -5.89
CA ARG A 165 -17.82 9.09 -6.84
C ARG A 165 -16.67 8.22 -6.34
N THR A 166 -15.61 8.82 -5.81
CA THR A 166 -14.49 8.07 -5.23
C THR A 166 -14.93 7.29 -3.98
N ALA A 167 -15.75 7.90 -3.12
CA ALA A 167 -16.30 7.25 -1.93
C ALA A 167 -17.20 6.06 -2.29
N LEU A 168 -18.11 6.22 -3.26
CA LEU A 168 -18.99 5.16 -3.76
C LEU A 168 -18.21 4.05 -4.46
N GLY A 169 -17.22 4.39 -5.31
CA GLY A 169 -16.34 3.42 -5.95
C GLY A 169 -15.57 2.59 -4.94
N GLY A 170 -15.04 3.24 -3.90
CA GLY A 170 -14.46 2.58 -2.74
C GLY A 170 -15.48 1.67 -2.04
N LEU A 171 -16.68 2.18 -1.72
CA LEU A 171 -17.74 1.41 -1.06
C LEU A 171 -18.13 0.15 -1.85
N ILE A 172 -18.25 0.22 -3.18
CA ILE A 172 -18.60 -0.94 -4.02
C ILE A 172 -17.45 -1.95 -4.05
N ALA A 173 -16.21 -1.50 -4.30
CA ALA A 173 -15.04 -2.37 -4.29
C ALA A 173 -14.87 -3.06 -2.91
N ARG A 174 -15.13 -2.32 -1.85
CA ARG A 174 -15.10 -2.80 -0.47
C ARG A 174 -16.31 -3.66 -0.11
N ARG A 175 -17.51 -3.43 -0.65
CA ARG A 175 -18.72 -4.25 -0.39
C ARG A 175 -18.67 -5.58 -1.12
N MET A 176 -18.01 -5.64 -2.28
CA MET A 176 -17.54 -6.91 -2.86
C MET A 176 -16.52 -7.62 -1.95
N HIS A 177 -16.00 -6.92 -0.92
CA HIS A 177 -15.01 -7.36 0.05
C HIS A 177 -15.46 -7.20 1.54
N SER A 178 -16.77 -7.07 1.81
CA SER A 178 -17.48 -6.76 3.09
C SER A 178 -17.77 -5.27 3.45
N LEU A 179 -18.99 -4.98 3.93
CA LEU A 179 -19.42 -3.66 4.43
C LEU A 179 -18.66 -3.20 5.68
N GLU A 180 -18.20 -4.14 6.49
CA GLU A 180 -17.45 -3.89 7.73
C GLU A 180 -16.14 -3.15 7.44
N TRP A 181 -15.50 -3.47 6.32
CA TRP A 181 -14.29 -2.82 5.87
C TRP A 181 -14.47 -1.31 5.61
N CYS A 182 -15.62 -0.89 5.07
CA CYS A 182 -15.87 0.54 4.81
C CYS A 182 -15.95 1.36 6.10
N LYS A 183 -16.70 0.84 7.09
CA LYS A 183 -16.89 1.49 8.38
C LYS A 183 -15.56 1.62 9.12
N GLN A 184 -14.73 0.58 9.06
CA GLN A 184 -13.42 0.56 9.71
C GLN A 184 -12.41 1.50 9.06
N VAL A 185 -12.41 1.63 7.72
CA VAL A 185 -11.56 2.62 7.03
C VAL A 185 -11.97 4.04 7.39
N GLU A 186 -13.27 4.33 7.47
CA GLU A 186 -13.75 5.64 7.89
C GLU A 186 -13.47 5.91 9.38
N ASP A 187 -13.53 4.90 10.25
CA ASP A 187 -13.07 5.04 11.63
C ASP A 187 -11.56 5.31 11.70
N GLN A 188 -10.74 4.60 10.93
CA GLN A 188 -9.29 4.84 10.84
C GLN A 188 -8.96 6.25 10.34
N GLY A 189 -9.65 6.69 9.28
CA GLY A 189 -9.57 8.07 8.80
C GLY A 189 -9.98 9.07 9.88
N GLY A 190 -11.10 8.81 10.56
CA GLY A 190 -11.59 9.65 11.65
C GLY A 190 -10.64 9.74 12.85
N LEU A 191 -9.96 8.64 13.21
CA LEU A 191 -8.89 8.65 14.23
C LEU A 191 -7.72 9.52 13.76
N ARG A 192 -7.32 9.41 12.49
CA ARG A 192 -6.22 10.18 11.91
C ARG A 192 -6.54 11.68 11.85
N ASP A 193 -7.77 12.04 11.51
CA ASP A 193 -8.22 13.44 11.42
C ASP A 193 -8.18 14.13 12.79
N GLN A 194 -8.45 13.39 13.87
CA GLN A 194 -8.40 13.90 15.25
C GLN A 194 -6.98 14.23 15.72
N LEU A 195 -5.93 13.60 15.16
CA LEU A 195 -4.55 13.74 15.63
C LEU A 195 -4.08 15.20 15.68
N SER A 196 -4.30 15.94 14.59
CA SER A 196 -3.85 17.34 14.47
C SER A 196 -4.46 18.25 15.54
N SER A 197 -5.76 18.11 15.80
CA SER A 197 -6.48 18.91 16.80
C SER A 197 -6.03 18.62 18.24
N LEU A 198 -5.47 17.44 18.48
CA LEU A 198 -4.97 17.00 19.77
C LEU A 198 -3.44 17.21 19.93
N GLY A 199 -2.79 17.82 18.94
CA GLY A 199 -1.33 17.99 18.94
C GLY A 199 -0.58 16.66 18.90
N LEU A 200 -1.13 15.65 18.21
CA LEU A 200 -0.57 14.31 18.09
C LEU A 200 -0.01 14.07 16.69
N VAL A 201 1.08 13.31 16.62
CA VAL A 201 1.65 12.80 15.37
C VAL A 201 1.21 11.38 15.07
N ALA A 202 0.88 10.62 16.12
CA ALA A 202 0.38 9.25 16.00
C ALA A 202 -0.43 8.82 17.22
N PHE A 203 -1.23 7.78 17.03
CA PHE A 203 -2.01 7.12 18.06
C PHE A 203 -1.91 5.60 17.90
N VAL A 204 -1.71 4.90 19.02
CA VAL A 204 -1.63 3.44 19.09
C VAL A 204 -2.69 2.92 20.06
N ARG A 205 -3.80 2.40 19.53
CA ARG A 205 -4.91 1.85 20.34
C ARG A 205 -4.46 0.71 21.25
N ASN A 206 -4.95 0.72 22.49
CA ASN A 206 -4.81 -0.41 23.42
C ASN A 206 -5.45 -1.68 22.85
N GLY A 207 -4.74 -2.80 22.95
CA GLY A 207 -5.14 -4.09 22.39
C GLY A 207 -4.65 -4.35 20.97
N SER A 208 -3.96 -3.40 20.32
CA SER A 208 -3.39 -3.61 18.98
C SER A 208 -2.30 -4.69 18.99
N VAL A 209 -2.25 -5.52 17.95
CA VAL A 209 -1.20 -6.54 17.76
C VAL A 209 -0.20 -6.04 16.73
N LEU A 210 0.91 -5.48 17.24
CA LEU A 210 1.96 -4.89 16.42
C LEU A 210 2.88 -5.92 15.73
N PRO A 211 3.31 -7.00 16.41
CA PRO A 211 4.19 -8.01 15.80
C PRO A 211 3.53 -8.73 14.62
N ARG A 212 4.32 -8.98 13.58
CA ARG A 212 3.88 -9.71 12.38
C ARG A 212 4.29 -11.19 12.46
N ALA A 213 3.60 -12.05 11.73
CA ALA A 213 3.82 -13.49 11.73
C ALA A 213 5.27 -13.86 11.36
N SER A 214 5.86 -13.16 10.39
CA SER A 214 7.30 -13.22 10.11
C SER A 214 7.76 -11.98 9.33
N GLY A 215 9.07 -11.83 9.11
CA GLY A 215 9.60 -10.76 8.25
C GLY A 215 9.15 -10.81 6.78
N ALA A 216 8.58 -11.93 6.33
CA ALA A 216 8.06 -12.11 4.98
C ALA A 216 6.52 -12.20 4.91
N ASP A 217 5.85 -12.29 6.06
CA ASP A 217 4.39 -12.43 6.16
C ASP A 217 3.82 -11.31 7.03
N ASP A 218 3.20 -10.34 6.37
CA ASP A 218 2.62 -9.17 7.01
C ASP A 218 1.23 -9.44 7.62
N ARG A 219 0.92 -10.66 8.04
CA ARG A 219 -0.25 -10.96 8.90
C ARG A 219 0.13 -10.78 10.38
N PRO A 220 -0.83 -10.54 11.29
CA PRO A 220 -0.53 -10.43 12.72
C PRO A 220 0.06 -11.73 13.27
N MET A 221 0.98 -11.62 14.22
CA MET A 221 1.54 -12.76 14.94
C MET A 221 0.47 -13.43 15.81
N GLU A 222 0.28 -14.74 15.65
CA GLU A 222 -0.55 -15.52 16.56
C GLU A 222 0.03 -15.50 17.97
N GLY A 223 -0.79 -15.15 18.96
CA GLY A 223 -0.35 -15.03 20.35
C GLY A 223 0.55 -13.83 20.64
N GLY A 224 0.67 -12.87 19.71
CA GLY A 224 1.41 -11.62 19.94
C GLY A 224 0.84 -10.82 21.11
N THR A 225 1.72 -10.25 21.94
CA THR A 225 1.32 -9.47 23.12
C THR A 225 0.54 -8.23 22.68
N PRO A 226 -0.72 -8.05 23.12
CA PRO A 226 -1.49 -6.85 22.80
C PRO A 226 -0.84 -5.60 23.40
N PHE A 227 -0.80 -4.53 22.62
CA PHE A 227 -0.23 -3.25 23.05
C PHE A 227 -1.02 -2.64 24.21
N SER A 228 -0.31 -2.05 25.17
CA SER A 228 -0.90 -1.30 26.27
C SER A 228 -0.17 0.03 26.42
N SER A 229 -0.93 1.12 26.39
CA SER A 229 -0.45 2.48 26.63
C SER A 229 0.08 2.65 28.05
N PRO A 230 1.15 3.42 28.26
CA PRO A 230 1.46 3.96 29.57
C PRO A 230 0.40 5.01 29.98
N PRO A 231 0.04 5.13 31.27
CA PRO A 231 -0.99 6.08 31.73
C PRO A 231 -0.70 7.54 31.37
N GLU A 232 0.57 7.93 31.35
CA GLU A 232 1.00 9.32 31.12
C GLU A 232 0.83 9.78 29.67
N MET A 233 0.71 8.83 28.74
CA MET A 233 0.49 9.07 27.31
C MET A 233 -0.86 8.56 26.83
N GLU A 234 -1.72 8.06 27.73
CA GLU A 234 -3.02 7.53 27.36
C GLU A 234 -3.96 8.68 26.97
N VAL A 235 -4.52 8.59 25.76
CA VAL A 235 -5.53 9.50 25.22
C VAL A 235 -6.71 8.68 24.72
N ALA A 236 -7.86 9.35 24.59
CA ALA A 236 -9.10 8.75 24.14
C ALA A 236 -9.54 9.41 22.82
N LEU A 237 -9.76 8.60 21.78
CA LEU A 237 -10.21 9.04 20.47
C LEU A 237 -11.52 8.34 20.09
N GLU A 238 -12.34 8.99 19.29
CA GLU A 238 -13.66 8.46 18.90
C GLU A 238 -13.60 7.72 17.56
N MET A 239 -14.08 6.47 17.54
CA MET A 239 -14.41 5.72 16.33
C MET A 239 -15.90 5.91 16.03
N ARG A 240 -16.21 6.90 15.19
CA ARG A 240 -17.56 7.42 14.97
C ARG A 240 -18.54 6.37 14.43
N ASN A 241 -18.11 5.50 13.52
CA ASN A 241 -18.96 4.45 12.96
C ASN A 241 -19.14 3.27 13.89
N ALA A 242 -18.09 2.89 14.62
CA ALA A 242 -18.19 1.88 15.66
C ALA A 242 -18.97 2.39 16.89
N GLY A 243 -19.14 3.71 17.03
CA GLY A 243 -19.85 4.35 18.14
C GLY A 243 -19.13 4.18 19.48
N VAL A 244 -17.81 3.96 19.45
CA VAL A 244 -17.00 3.69 20.64
C VAL A 244 -15.84 4.66 20.75
N THR A 245 -15.52 5.06 21.97
CA THR A 245 -14.28 5.75 22.28
C THR A 245 -13.21 4.73 22.62
N VAL A 246 -12.09 4.79 21.91
CA VAL A 246 -10.94 3.90 22.13
C VAL A 246 -9.83 4.63 22.85
N LYS A 247 -9.22 3.94 23.81
CA LYS A 247 -8.04 4.43 24.53
C LYS A 247 -6.76 3.87 23.92
N GLY A 248 -5.68 4.63 24.00
CA GLY A 248 -4.39 4.24 23.46
C GLY A 248 -3.31 5.27 23.71
N MET A 249 -2.09 4.98 23.29
CA MET A 249 -0.95 5.86 23.44
C MET A 249 -0.98 6.95 22.37
N GLY A 250 -1.05 8.21 22.77
CA GLY A 250 -0.91 9.37 21.90
C GLY A 250 0.53 9.87 21.89
N ILE A 251 1.17 9.86 20.72
CA ILE A 251 2.50 10.46 20.54
C ILE A 251 2.29 11.93 20.16
N ARG A 252 2.75 12.84 21.02
CA ARG A 252 2.61 14.29 20.82
C ARG A 252 3.59 14.82 19.77
N GLU A 253 3.28 15.98 19.21
CA GLU A 253 4.22 16.75 18.41
C GLU A 253 5.50 17.07 19.21
N GLY A 254 6.65 17.07 18.53
CA GLY A 254 7.97 17.23 19.14
C GLY A 254 8.90 16.04 18.86
N VAL A 255 9.88 15.83 19.75
CA VAL A 255 10.91 14.80 19.67
C VAL A 255 10.59 13.67 20.65
N THR A 256 10.15 12.52 20.13
CA THR A 256 9.86 11.32 20.91
C THR A 256 10.91 10.24 20.67
N LEU A 257 11.46 9.67 21.73
CA LEU A 257 12.37 8.54 21.66
C LEU A 257 11.66 7.24 22.05
N ILE A 258 11.98 6.15 21.34
CA ILE A 258 11.59 4.78 21.66
C ILE A 258 12.88 4.04 22.01
N VAL A 259 13.07 3.77 23.29
CA VAL A 259 14.28 3.15 23.85
C VAL A 259 13.98 1.78 24.44
N GLY A 260 15.02 0.98 24.70
CA GLY A 260 14.88 -0.37 25.25
C GLY A 260 15.95 -1.33 24.75
N GLY A 261 16.03 -2.51 25.39
CA GLY A 261 16.98 -3.56 25.02
C GLY A 261 16.79 -4.08 23.60
N GLY A 262 17.79 -4.80 23.09
CA GLY A 262 17.67 -5.56 21.84
C GLY A 262 16.47 -6.51 21.91
N PHE A 263 15.72 -6.63 20.81
CA PHE A 263 14.55 -7.51 20.70
C PHE A 263 13.34 -7.17 21.60
N HIS A 264 13.30 -6.00 22.23
CA HIS A 264 12.14 -5.55 23.03
C HIS A 264 10.99 -4.95 22.20
N GLY A 265 10.99 -5.11 20.87
CA GLY A 265 9.89 -4.62 20.02
C GLY A 265 9.93 -3.14 19.61
N LYS A 266 11.06 -2.45 19.79
CA LYS A 266 11.22 -1.03 19.37
C LYS A 266 10.92 -0.80 17.89
N SER A 267 11.61 -1.54 17.02
CA SER A 267 11.41 -1.44 15.57
C SER A 267 10.03 -1.94 15.15
N THR A 268 9.43 -2.88 15.89
CA THR A 268 8.04 -3.33 15.66
C THR A 268 7.05 -2.19 15.88
N LEU A 269 7.20 -1.42 16.96
CA LEU A 269 6.38 -0.24 17.21
C LEU A 269 6.60 0.82 16.13
N LEU A 270 7.85 1.14 15.81
CA LEU A 270 8.15 2.13 14.76
C LEU A 270 7.64 1.72 13.38
N GLN A 271 7.70 0.43 13.04
CA GLN A 271 7.15 -0.09 11.79
C GLN A 271 5.61 0.03 11.77
N ALA A 272 4.94 -0.23 12.88
CA ALA A 272 3.49 0.01 12.98
C ALA A 272 3.14 1.50 12.81
N LEU A 273 3.96 2.41 13.34
CA LEU A 273 3.81 3.86 13.13
C LEU A 273 4.09 4.28 11.68
N GLN A 274 5.12 3.73 11.05
CA GLN A 274 5.43 3.93 9.63
C GLN A 274 4.24 3.52 8.76
N ASP A 275 3.66 2.36 9.06
CA ASP A 275 2.55 1.82 8.30
C ASP A 275 1.20 2.49 8.66
N GLY A 276 1.11 3.23 9.77
CA GLY A 276 -0.10 3.90 10.27
C GLY A 276 -0.60 5.07 9.41
N VAL A 277 0.20 5.48 8.42
CA VAL A 277 -0.25 6.42 7.37
C VAL A 277 -1.29 5.77 6.44
N TYR A 278 -1.35 4.44 6.41
CA TYR A 278 -2.29 3.67 5.59
C TYR A 278 -3.33 2.98 6.47
N ASP A 279 -4.56 2.92 5.96
CA ASP A 279 -5.63 2.15 6.59
C ASP A 279 -5.37 0.64 6.44
N LYS A 280 -5.69 -0.14 7.48
CA LYS A 280 -5.39 -1.58 7.63
C LYS A 280 -6.63 -2.42 7.59
N VAL A 281 -6.57 -3.56 6.89
CA VAL A 281 -7.67 -4.54 6.71
C VAL A 281 -8.24 -5.04 8.04
N VAL A 282 -9.53 -5.41 8.05
CA VAL A 282 -10.16 -6.05 9.21
C VAL A 282 -9.34 -7.27 9.63
N GLY A 283 -8.97 -7.34 10.91
CA GLY A 283 -8.18 -8.44 11.48
C GLY A 283 -6.67 -8.27 11.31
N ASP A 284 -6.17 -7.12 10.82
CA ASP A 284 -4.73 -6.86 10.70
C ASP A 284 -4.03 -6.73 12.07
N GLY A 285 -4.77 -6.33 13.10
CA GLY A 285 -4.26 -6.06 14.45
C GLY A 285 -3.72 -4.64 14.65
N ARG A 286 -3.45 -3.89 13.58
CA ARG A 286 -2.96 -2.50 13.63
C ARG A 286 -4.01 -1.48 13.19
N GLU A 287 -5.29 -1.84 13.14
CA GLU A 287 -6.35 -0.96 12.63
C GLU A 287 -6.67 0.20 13.58
N GLY A 288 -6.18 0.14 14.82
CA GLY A 288 -6.20 1.27 15.76
C GLY A 288 -4.86 2.02 15.82
N VAL A 289 -3.94 1.78 14.88
CA VAL A 289 -2.64 2.44 14.81
C VAL A 289 -2.66 3.42 13.64
N VAL A 290 -2.72 4.70 13.96
CA VAL A 290 -2.78 5.77 12.96
C VAL A 290 -1.65 6.76 13.17
N THR A 291 -1.07 7.22 12.07
CA THR A 291 -0.02 8.25 12.04
C THR A 291 -0.47 9.34 11.08
N ARG A 292 -0.03 10.58 11.28
CA ARG A 292 -0.28 11.68 10.34
C ARG A 292 0.10 11.26 8.92
N GLY A 293 -0.74 11.58 7.94
CA GLY A 293 -0.56 11.15 6.55
C GLY A 293 0.67 11.74 5.85
N ASP A 294 1.30 12.75 6.44
CA ASP A 294 2.54 13.37 5.97
C ASP A 294 3.80 12.77 6.60
N ALA A 295 3.69 11.70 7.41
CA ALA A 295 4.83 11.09 8.07
C ALA A 295 5.72 10.31 7.10
N VAL A 296 7.04 10.49 7.20
CA VAL A 296 8.03 9.82 6.36
C VAL A 296 9.07 9.13 7.21
N LYS A 297 9.33 7.85 6.94
CA LYS A 297 10.49 7.15 7.49
C LYS A 297 11.74 7.53 6.70
N VAL A 298 12.72 8.06 7.41
CA VAL A 298 14.03 8.42 6.88
C VAL A 298 15.03 7.34 7.28
N LYS A 299 15.88 6.95 6.33
CA LYS A 299 16.98 5.99 6.52
C LYS A 299 18.18 6.38 5.66
N ALA A 300 19.32 5.76 5.90
CA ALA A 300 20.46 5.86 5.00
C ALA A 300 20.20 5.03 3.73
N GLU A 301 20.51 5.59 2.57
CA GLU A 301 20.35 4.94 1.26
C GLU A 301 21.63 5.11 0.46
N ASP A 302 22.67 4.40 0.91
CA ASP A 302 23.99 4.43 0.30
C ASP A 302 23.93 4.05 -1.19
N GLY A 303 24.60 4.82 -2.03
CA GLY A 303 24.63 4.65 -3.48
C GLY A 303 23.46 5.26 -4.26
N ARG A 304 22.48 5.90 -3.60
CA ARG A 304 21.38 6.54 -4.34
C ARG A 304 21.84 7.78 -5.08
N LYS A 305 21.17 8.07 -6.21
CA LYS A 305 21.30 9.36 -6.90
C LYS A 305 20.58 10.46 -6.10
N VAL A 306 21.20 11.64 -6.04
CA VAL A 306 20.62 12.89 -5.52
C VAL A 306 20.79 13.96 -6.58
N ALA A 307 19.76 14.79 -6.80
CA ALA A 307 19.79 15.83 -7.82
C ALA A 307 19.16 17.13 -7.30
N GLY A 308 20.00 18.14 -7.07
CA GLY A 308 19.59 19.50 -6.76
C GLY A 308 18.97 19.70 -5.38
N VAL A 309 19.51 19.05 -4.35
CA VAL A 309 18.96 19.12 -2.98
C VAL A 309 19.83 20.00 -2.08
N ASP A 310 19.23 20.87 -1.27
CA ASP A 310 19.94 21.63 -0.25
C ASP A 310 20.13 20.79 1.02
N ILE A 311 21.38 20.38 1.27
CA ILE A 311 21.80 19.62 2.45
C ILE A 311 22.69 20.43 3.39
N GLU A 312 22.87 21.74 3.17
CA GLU A 312 23.81 22.60 3.90
C GLU A 312 23.54 22.63 5.42
N ARG A 313 22.27 22.42 5.81
CA ARG A 313 21.87 22.33 7.22
C ARG A 313 22.57 21.19 7.96
N PHE A 314 22.88 20.10 7.27
CA PHE A 314 23.50 18.91 7.82
C PHE A 314 24.96 18.73 7.37
N ILE A 315 25.35 19.25 6.22
CA ILE A 315 26.71 19.10 5.67
C ILE A 315 27.26 20.47 5.32
N LYS A 316 28.26 20.95 6.06
CA LYS A 316 28.83 22.30 5.89
C LYS A 316 29.58 22.46 4.58
N GLY A 317 30.36 21.46 4.19
CA GLY A 317 31.24 21.51 3.04
C GLY A 317 31.57 20.12 2.55
N LEU A 318 31.90 20.03 1.27
CA LEU A 318 32.26 18.77 0.63
C LEU A 318 33.67 18.87 0.03
N PRO A 319 34.40 17.76 -0.04
CA PRO A 319 35.67 17.71 -0.77
C PRO A 319 35.50 18.23 -2.20
N GLY A 320 36.46 19.03 -2.65
CA GLY A 320 36.47 19.64 -3.98
C GLY A 320 35.56 20.87 -4.12
N GLY A 321 35.11 21.49 -3.03
CA GLY A 321 34.32 22.73 -3.07
C GLY A 321 32.92 22.56 -3.66
N ARG A 322 32.41 21.32 -3.69
CA ARG A 322 31.06 21.02 -4.20
C ARG A 322 30.01 21.74 -3.34
N SER A 323 29.02 22.33 -4.01
CA SER A 323 27.93 23.05 -3.32
C SER A 323 27.07 22.08 -2.51
N THR A 324 26.78 22.47 -1.27
CA THR A 324 25.85 21.78 -0.37
C THR A 324 24.44 22.33 -0.47
N ARG A 325 24.24 23.51 -1.09
CA ARG A 325 22.92 24.12 -1.33
C ARG A 325 22.22 23.61 -2.60
N ASN A 326 23.00 23.05 -3.52
CA ASN A 326 22.51 22.47 -4.77
C ASN A 326 23.23 21.14 -5.00
N PHE A 327 23.17 20.26 -4.00
CA PHE A 327 23.93 19.03 -3.99
C PHE A 327 23.36 18.05 -5.02
N SER A 328 24.25 17.52 -5.87
CA SER A 328 23.94 16.49 -6.85
C SER A 328 25.06 15.45 -6.90
N THR A 329 24.70 14.18 -6.92
CA THR A 329 25.63 13.05 -7.05
C THR A 329 24.92 11.85 -7.65
N LEU A 330 25.67 10.99 -8.36
CA LEU A 330 25.17 9.68 -8.80
C LEU A 330 25.39 8.59 -7.74
N ASP A 331 26.20 8.87 -6.74
CA ASP A 331 26.64 7.93 -5.71
C ASP A 331 26.73 8.70 -4.38
N ALA A 332 25.64 8.71 -3.61
CA ALA A 332 25.57 9.38 -2.32
C ALA A 332 26.01 8.44 -1.20
N SER A 333 26.87 8.92 -0.31
CA SER A 333 27.21 8.22 0.93
C SER A 333 25.99 8.09 1.86
N GLY A 334 26.03 7.17 2.82
CA GLY A 334 24.97 7.02 3.83
C GLY A 334 24.54 8.32 4.54
N SER A 335 25.46 9.22 4.90
CA SER A 335 25.12 10.50 5.55
C SER A 335 24.56 11.54 4.59
N THR A 336 25.10 11.64 3.36
CA THR A 336 24.61 12.58 2.34
C THR A 336 23.24 12.17 1.80
N SER A 337 23.01 10.86 1.61
CA SER A 337 21.70 10.31 1.23
C SER A 337 20.64 10.55 2.30
N GLN A 338 20.98 10.34 3.58
CA GLN A 338 20.06 10.61 4.68
C GLN A 338 19.76 12.11 4.84
N ALA A 339 20.75 12.99 4.71
CA ALA A 339 20.55 14.44 4.70
C ALA A 339 19.65 14.90 3.55
N ALA A 340 19.84 14.31 2.36
CA ALA A 340 18.99 14.56 1.20
C ALA A 340 17.57 14.06 1.45
N SER A 341 17.38 12.85 1.97
CA SER A 341 16.07 12.28 2.29
C SER A 341 15.27 13.15 3.28
N ILE A 342 15.91 13.73 4.31
CA ILE A 342 15.25 14.68 5.21
C ILE A 342 14.81 15.92 4.44
N SER A 343 15.70 16.51 3.63
CA SER A 343 15.43 17.75 2.92
C SER A 343 14.32 17.59 1.87
N GLU A 344 14.36 16.49 1.11
CA GLU A 344 13.33 16.06 0.16
C GLU A 344 11.98 15.85 0.87
N SER A 345 11.97 15.17 2.02
CA SER A 345 10.74 14.93 2.80
C SER A 345 10.10 16.23 3.27
N LEU A 346 10.91 17.18 3.76
CA LEU A 346 10.44 18.48 4.20
C LEU A 346 9.93 19.33 3.04
N GLU A 347 10.58 19.26 1.87
CA GLU A 347 10.16 19.91 0.64
C GLU A 347 8.82 19.36 0.14
N CYS A 348 8.60 18.04 0.28
CA CYS A 348 7.32 17.39 -0.02
C CYS A 348 6.21 17.69 1.00
N GLY A 349 6.49 18.50 2.02
CA GLY A 349 5.50 18.95 3.01
C GLY A 349 5.42 18.08 4.27
N SER A 350 6.31 17.12 4.46
CA SER A 350 6.34 16.32 5.69
C SER A 350 6.65 17.19 6.91
N ARG A 351 5.90 16.96 7.99
CA ARG A 351 6.15 17.52 9.32
C ARG A 351 6.38 16.45 10.40
N THR A 352 6.41 15.18 10.02
CA THR A 352 6.64 14.06 10.94
C THR A 352 7.69 13.13 10.35
N LEU A 353 8.84 12.99 10.99
CA LEU A 353 9.93 12.14 10.53
C LEU A 353 10.13 10.95 11.48
N LEU A 354 10.24 9.75 10.92
CA LEU A 354 10.45 8.51 11.67
C LEU A 354 11.87 7.99 11.42
N PHE A 355 12.60 7.66 12.47
CA PHE A 355 13.98 7.19 12.40
C PHE A 355 14.16 5.89 13.16
N ASP A 356 14.91 4.96 12.56
CA ASP A 356 15.41 3.76 13.23
C ASP A 356 16.93 3.80 13.23
N GLU A 357 17.57 3.87 14.40
CA GLU A 357 19.03 3.94 14.55
C GLU A 357 19.73 2.84 13.75
N ASP A 358 19.16 1.64 13.71
CA ASP A 358 19.71 0.47 13.01
C ASP A 358 19.78 0.65 11.47
N THR A 359 19.02 1.60 10.92
CA THR A 359 18.98 1.89 9.47
C THR A 359 19.51 3.28 9.11
N CYS A 360 20.02 4.02 10.10
CA CYS A 360 20.60 5.34 9.91
C CYS A 360 22.12 5.27 9.81
N ALA A 361 22.72 6.27 9.17
CA ALA A 361 24.17 6.42 9.18
C ALA A 361 24.64 6.89 10.58
N THR A 362 25.47 6.11 11.27
CA THR A 362 25.94 6.43 12.63
C THR A 362 26.60 7.82 12.70
N ASN A 363 27.47 8.13 11.73
CA ASN A 363 28.18 9.41 11.65
C ASN A 363 27.24 10.60 11.38
N PHE A 364 26.02 10.34 10.91
CA PHE A 364 24.98 11.34 10.75
C PHE A 364 24.17 11.52 12.03
N MET A 365 23.89 10.44 12.76
CA MET A 365 23.03 10.49 13.94
C MET A 365 23.70 11.15 15.14
N ILE A 366 24.97 10.82 15.39
CA ILE A 366 25.69 11.23 16.60
C ILE A 366 27.11 11.65 16.26
N ARG A 367 27.76 12.35 17.21
CA ARG A 367 29.20 12.59 17.16
C ARG A 367 29.79 12.42 18.55
N ASP A 368 30.69 11.46 18.67
CA ASP A 368 31.41 11.22 19.91
C ASP A 368 32.31 12.41 20.27
N GLY A 369 32.31 12.80 21.55
CA GLY A 369 33.06 13.95 22.03
C GLY A 369 34.59 13.78 21.93
N LYS A 370 35.11 12.56 22.07
CA LYS A 370 36.54 12.28 21.89
C LYS A 370 36.93 12.36 20.42
N MET A 371 36.08 11.84 19.53
CA MET A 371 36.30 11.97 18.09
C MET A 371 36.23 13.44 17.65
N ALA A 372 35.35 14.24 18.26
CA ALA A 372 35.29 15.68 18.02
C ALA A 372 36.56 16.42 18.47
N ALA A 373 37.19 15.99 19.57
CA ALA A 373 38.47 16.55 20.03
C ALA A 373 39.67 16.16 19.15
N LEU A 374 39.59 15.00 18.47
CA LEU A 374 40.67 14.50 17.60
C LEU A 374 40.56 15.04 16.16
N VAL A 375 39.35 15.14 15.63
CA VAL A 375 39.08 15.55 14.24
C VAL A 375 38.40 16.92 14.25
N ASP A 376 39.19 17.97 14.02
CA ASP A 376 38.73 19.35 14.12
C ASP A 376 37.79 19.73 12.95
N ALA A 377 38.15 19.30 11.73
CA ALA A 377 37.45 19.66 10.49
C ALA A 377 36.44 18.60 10.00
N GLU A 378 35.41 18.29 10.79
CA GLU A 378 34.31 17.40 10.38
C GLU A 378 33.20 18.19 9.65
N PRO A 379 32.92 17.90 8.37
CA PRO A 379 31.88 18.61 7.62
C PRO A 379 30.45 18.28 8.08
N ILE A 380 30.23 17.11 8.67
CA ILE A 380 28.89 16.63 9.07
C ILE A 380 28.47 17.28 10.39
N ARG A 381 27.28 17.87 10.39
CA ARG A 381 26.55 18.34 11.58
C ARG A 381 25.62 17.21 12.02
N PRO A 382 25.86 16.55 13.17
CA PRO A 382 25.08 15.40 13.57
C PRO A 382 23.62 15.78 13.85
N PHE A 383 22.70 14.87 13.57
CA PHE A 383 21.26 15.10 13.67
C PHE A 383 20.81 15.47 15.09
N VAL A 384 21.45 14.92 16.12
CA VAL A 384 21.20 15.27 17.53
C VAL A 384 21.33 16.78 17.79
N SER A 385 22.20 17.48 17.06
CA SER A 385 22.37 18.95 17.20
C SER A 385 21.29 19.77 16.47
N ARG A 386 20.45 19.13 15.67
CA ARG A 386 19.44 19.78 14.81
C ARG A 386 18.01 19.41 15.19
N VAL A 387 17.79 18.21 15.71
CA VAL A 387 16.45 17.66 15.98
C VAL A 387 15.59 18.57 16.86
N ARG A 388 16.16 19.18 17.92
CA ARG A 388 15.43 20.11 18.79
C ARG A 388 14.93 21.34 18.05
N GLY A 389 15.82 22.01 17.30
CA GLY A 389 15.46 23.19 16.52
C GLY A 389 14.53 22.88 15.34
N MET A 390 14.43 21.61 14.92
CA MET A 390 13.40 21.15 13.98
C MET A 390 12.05 21.00 14.69
N GLY A 391 12.02 20.42 15.90
CA GLY A 391 10.84 20.35 16.76
C GLY A 391 10.23 21.73 17.03
N GLU A 392 11.06 22.71 17.40
CA GLU A 392 10.64 24.11 17.62
C GLU A 392 10.02 24.78 16.37
N LYS A 393 10.28 24.24 15.17
CA LYS A 393 9.69 24.70 13.91
C LYS A 393 8.48 23.87 13.47
N GLY A 394 7.94 23.04 14.36
CA GLY A 394 6.79 22.18 14.09
C GLY A 394 7.12 20.95 13.25
N ILE A 395 8.39 20.51 13.22
CA ILE A 395 8.79 19.24 12.60
C ILE A 395 9.02 18.22 13.70
N SER A 396 8.09 17.30 13.85
CA SER A 396 8.16 16.24 14.85
C SER A 396 9.07 15.11 14.39
N SER A 397 9.75 14.47 15.34
CA SER A 397 10.63 13.32 15.09
C SER A 397 10.34 12.20 16.08
N VAL A 398 10.10 10.98 15.58
CA VAL A 398 10.00 9.77 16.39
C VAL A 398 11.21 8.89 16.09
N LEU A 399 12.05 8.63 17.09
CA LEU A 399 13.32 7.93 16.91
C LEU A 399 13.37 6.66 17.75
N VAL A 400 13.64 5.52 17.13
CA VAL A 400 14.12 4.33 17.85
C VAL A 400 15.61 4.50 18.10
N ILE A 401 16.01 4.52 19.37
CA ILE A 401 17.40 4.65 19.82
C ILE A 401 17.72 3.52 20.82
N GLY A 402 18.85 2.87 20.63
CA GLY A 402 19.39 1.84 21.54
C GLY A 402 20.86 2.04 21.91
N GLY A 403 21.62 2.79 21.11
CA GLY A 403 23.09 2.92 21.26
C GLY A 403 23.61 4.24 21.81
N SER A 404 22.83 5.33 21.74
CA SER A 404 23.29 6.67 22.14
C SER A 404 22.38 7.35 23.17
N GLY A 405 22.99 7.85 24.24
CA GLY A 405 22.31 8.66 25.26
C GLY A 405 22.15 10.14 24.91
N ASP A 406 22.81 10.64 23.87
CA ASP A 406 22.87 12.09 23.57
C ASP A 406 21.49 12.68 23.26
N TYR A 407 20.61 11.86 22.68
CA TYR A 407 19.24 12.25 22.34
C TYR A 407 18.36 12.51 23.57
N LEU A 408 18.71 11.99 24.76
CA LEU A 408 17.93 12.18 25.98
C LEU A 408 17.87 13.66 26.39
N ASN A 409 18.88 14.46 26.04
CA ASN A 409 18.93 15.89 26.35
C ASN A 409 18.05 16.76 25.44
N VAL A 410 17.56 16.20 24.34
CA VAL A 410 16.79 16.92 23.30
C VAL A 410 15.39 16.34 23.07
N ALA A 411 15.02 15.30 23.82
CA ALA A 411 13.73 14.63 23.71
C ALA A 411 12.67 15.29 24.60
N ASP A 412 11.45 15.41 24.07
CA ASP A 412 10.26 15.84 24.81
C ASP A 412 9.60 14.64 25.53
N ALA A 413 9.71 13.45 24.96
CA ALA A 413 9.18 12.21 25.52
C ALA A 413 10.11 11.02 25.26
N VAL A 414 10.17 10.09 26.23
CA VAL A 414 10.96 8.85 26.13
C VAL A 414 10.09 7.66 26.50
N ILE A 415 9.89 6.76 25.53
CA ILE A 415 9.11 5.53 25.66
C ILE A 415 10.07 4.37 25.87
N GLY A 416 10.06 3.77 27.06
CA GLY A 416 10.87 2.59 27.38
C GLY A 416 10.15 1.28 27.07
N MET A 417 10.58 0.59 26.01
CA MET A 417 10.10 -0.75 25.65
C MET A 417 10.77 -1.82 26.52
N LYS A 418 9.96 -2.62 27.21
CA LYS A 418 10.40 -3.75 28.04
C LYS A 418 9.60 -4.99 27.66
N VAL A 419 10.27 -6.13 27.59
CA VAL A 419 9.58 -7.42 27.50
C VAL A 419 8.85 -7.64 28.82
N ARG A 420 7.58 -8.02 28.74
CA ARG A 420 6.81 -8.41 29.93
C ARG A 420 7.31 -9.77 30.37
N GLU A 421 8.14 -9.84 31.42
CA GLU A 421 8.48 -11.11 32.04
C GLU A 421 7.17 -11.76 32.52
N GLY A 422 6.83 -12.91 31.91
CA GLY A 422 5.77 -13.75 32.42
C GLY A 422 6.12 -14.20 33.83
N ARG A 423 5.20 -14.02 34.78
CA ARG A 423 5.22 -14.83 36.01
C ARG A 423 4.96 -16.29 35.60
N GLU A 424 6.01 -17.02 35.29
CA GLU A 424 6.08 -18.48 35.34
C GLU A 424 6.96 -18.80 36.57
N GLY A 425 6.45 -19.38 37.65
CA GLY A 425 5.77 -20.67 37.62
C GLY A 425 6.75 -21.70 37.06
N ARG A 426 7.61 -22.26 37.92
CA ARG A 426 8.68 -23.21 37.57
C ARG A 426 8.38 -24.06 36.33
N GLY A 427 9.18 -23.89 35.29
CA GLY A 427 9.41 -24.90 34.24
C GLY A 427 8.88 -24.54 32.86
N GLY A 428 9.79 -24.22 31.94
CA GLY A 428 9.54 -24.26 30.50
C GLY A 428 9.76 -22.94 29.79
N SER A 429 10.99 -22.73 29.30
CA SER A 429 11.36 -21.62 28.42
C SER A 429 10.40 -21.44 27.22
N GLN A 430 9.47 -20.50 27.31
CA GLN A 430 8.91 -19.79 26.16
C GLN A 430 8.91 -18.29 26.43
N ARG A 431 9.93 -17.61 25.89
CA ARG A 431 10.05 -16.16 25.88
C ARG A 431 8.96 -15.57 24.99
N ARG A 432 8.02 -14.83 25.58
CA ARG A 432 7.01 -14.02 24.86
C ARG A 432 7.41 -12.55 24.97
N SER A 433 7.51 -11.90 23.81
CA SER A 433 7.91 -10.49 23.62
C SER A 433 6.77 -9.52 23.84
#